data_AF-A0A3D1IEU7-F1
#
_entry.id   AF-A0A3D1IEU7-F1
#
_cell.length_a   1.000
_cell.length_b   1.000
_cell.length_c   1.000
_cell.angle_alpha   90.00
_cell.angle_beta   90.00
_cell.angle_gamma   90.00
#
_symmetry.space_group_name_H-M   'P 1'
#
loop_
_entity.id
_entity.type
_entity.pdbx_description
1 polymer ?
#
loop_
_entity_poly.entity_id
_entity_poly.type
_entity_poly.pdbx_seq_one_letter_code
_entity_poly.pdbx_strand_id
1 'polypeptide(L)'
;MIAIGDNLALGSVGRGGGIRAGSNVNNSSAFSDGDHNTKWIATGTGTWEDEGFYFEWDLGTVYWLDRMIIQYGHPWGRPSVGEFVVSTSAGASVGGLTIDRVRSNFDYQQLTLVDAKPSPVRFIYDLMFPPRKVRHIFYHNTDPTVEDAWVWYMMLEYALYGEGYVAEVEMMSDFIDLGGTSSVRRLTWDAGLPPGTYVEIR
;
A
#
# COMPACT_ATOMS: atom_id res chain seq x y z
N MET A 1 -19.91 20.21 3.48
CA MET A 1 -19.02 19.51 2.54
C MET A 1 -17.82 19.08 3.36
N ILE A 2 -17.69 17.78 3.66
CA ILE A 2 -16.53 17.23 4.37
C ILE A 2 -15.55 16.84 3.27
N ALA A 3 -14.34 17.42 3.28
CA ALA A 3 -13.28 17.05 2.35
C ALA A 3 -12.85 15.60 2.64
N ILE A 4 -12.51 14.83 1.61
CA ILE A 4 -12.18 13.38 1.69
C ILE A 4 -10.87 13.10 2.46
N GLY A 5 -10.16 14.15 2.91
CA GLY A 5 -8.82 14.06 3.49
C GLY A 5 -7.74 14.10 2.41
N ASP A 6 -6.48 14.07 2.83
CA ASP A 6 -5.32 14.03 1.92
C ASP A 6 -5.13 12.62 1.34
N ASN A 7 -4.69 12.53 0.08
CA ASN A 7 -4.33 11.25 -0.53
C ASN A 7 -2.99 10.76 0.04
N LEU A 8 -3.04 9.74 0.91
CA LEU A 8 -1.89 9.18 1.61
C LEU A 8 -0.94 8.40 0.67
N ALA A 9 -1.40 8.06 -0.54
CA ALA A 9 -0.58 7.43 -1.57
C ALA A 9 0.61 8.32 -1.98
N LEU A 10 0.33 9.61 -2.17
CA LEU A 10 1.23 10.57 -2.77
C LEU A 10 2.47 10.75 -1.90
N GLY A 11 3.65 10.53 -2.49
CA GLY A 11 4.93 10.70 -1.79
C GLY A 11 5.21 9.67 -0.70
N SER A 12 4.46 8.57 -0.63
CA SER A 12 4.71 7.47 0.33
C SER A 12 6.15 6.94 0.24
N VAL A 13 6.68 6.75 -0.98
CA VAL A 13 8.08 6.38 -1.21
C VAL A 13 9.05 7.46 -0.71
N GLY A 14 8.74 8.73 -0.96
CA GLY A 14 9.56 9.86 -0.48
C GLY A 14 9.59 10.00 1.05
N ARG A 15 8.60 9.44 1.76
CA ARG A 15 8.52 9.41 3.24
C ARG A 15 9.25 8.22 3.87
N GLY A 16 10.03 7.46 3.10
CA GLY A 16 10.72 6.25 3.57
C GLY A 16 9.94 4.96 3.37
N GLY A 17 8.81 5.02 2.66
CA GLY A 17 8.10 3.85 2.16
C GLY A 17 8.73 3.26 0.90
N GLY A 18 8.06 2.28 0.29
CA GLY A 18 8.53 1.62 -0.91
C GLY A 18 7.49 0.70 -1.53
N ILE A 19 7.64 0.41 -2.82
CA ILE A 19 6.75 -0.52 -3.54
C ILE A 19 7.58 -1.63 -4.17
N ARG A 20 7.28 -2.87 -3.80
CA ARG A 20 7.84 -4.09 -4.38
C ARG A 20 6.74 -4.79 -5.18
N ALA A 21 6.79 -4.68 -6.51
CA ALA A 21 5.90 -5.39 -7.41
C ALA A 21 6.50 -6.73 -7.84
N GLY A 22 5.66 -7.71 -8.15
CA GLY A 22 6.08 -8.98 -8.74
C GLY A 22 6.50 -8.86 -10.21
N SER A 23 5.92 -7.90 -10.92
CA SER A 23 6.21 -7.61 -12.33
C SER A 23 6.22 -6.10 -12.59
N ASN A 24 6.78 -5.70 -13.73
CA ASN A 24 6.89 -4.29 -14.14
C ASN A 24 7.46 -3.38 -13.03
N VAL A 25 8.53 -3.88 -12.39
CA VAL A 25 9.14 -3.28 -11.18
C VAL A 25 9.59 -1.84 -11.41
N ASN A 26 10.07 -1.52 -12.60
CA ASN A 26 10.52 -0.17 -12.95
C ASN A 26 9.38 0.86 -12.99
N ASN A 27 8.12 0.41 -13.04
CA ASN A 27 6.94 1.27 -13.06
C ASN A 27 6.00 1.01 -11.87
N SER A 28 6.51 0.39 -10.80
CA SER A 28 5.70 -0.03 -9.65
C SER A 28 5.10 1.13 -8.87
N SER A 29 5.64 2.35 -8.97
CA SER A 29 5.10 3.54 -8.30
C SER A 29 4.01 4.27 -9.09
N ALA A 30 3.79 3.92 -10.35
CA ALA A 30 2.90 4.66 -11.25
C ALA A 30 1.45 4.70 -10.76
N PHE A 31 0.95 3.67 -10.09
CA PHE A 31 -0.41 3.70 -9.55
C PHE A 31 -0.57 4.62 -8.32
N SER A 32 0.49 5.24 -7.81
CA SER A 32 0.48 5.97 -6.52
C SER A 32 0.91 7.44 -6.65
N ASP A 33 1.13 7.91 -7.86
CA ASP A 33 1.70 9.23 -8.15
C ASP A 33 0.64 10.32 -8.37
N GLY A 34 -0.64 9.95 -8.46
CA GLY A 34 -1.75 10.87 -8.71
C GLY A 34 -1.87 11.30 -10.17
N ASP A 35 -1.06 10.76 -11.08
CA ASP A 35 -1.18 10.96 -12.52
C ASP A 35 -1.92 9.79 -13.15
N HIS A 36 -3.20 10.00 -13.45
CA HIS A 36 -4.06 8.98 -14.05
C HIS A 36 -3.66 8.58 -15.49
N ASN A 37 -2.59 9.15 -16.05
CA ASN A 37 -2.00 8.76 -17.34
C ASN A 37 -0.85 7.76 -17.20
N THR A 38 -0.23 7.66 -16.03
CA THR A 38 0.73 6.61 -15.72
C THR A 38 -0.02 5.34 -15.30
N LYS A 39 0.67 4.20 -15.30
CA LYS A 39 0.02 2.89 -15.11
C LYS A 39 0.98 1.79 -14.72
N TRP A 40 0.65 1.03 -13.69
CA TRP A 40 1.27 -0.27 -13.49
C TRP A 40 0.51 -1.33 -14.28
N ILE A 41 1.25 -2.21 -14.95
CA ILE A 41 0.69 -3.27 -15.79
C ILE A 41 1.31 -4.60 -15.38
N ALA A 42 0.45 -5.54 -15.02
CA ALA A 42 0.75 -6.96 -14.84
C ALA A 42 0.05 -7.76 -15.95
N THR A 43 0.80 -8.61 -16.64
CA THR A 43 0.32 -9.35 -17.81
C THR A 43 0.99 -10.71 -17.88
N GLY A 44 0.24 -11.75 -18.23
CA GLY A 44 0.75 -13.12 -18.29
C GLY A 44 -0.40 -14.12 -18.50
N THR A 45 -0.09 -15.40 -18.40
CA THR A 45 -1.04 -16.51 -18.60
C THR A 45 -1.09 -17.47 -17.41
N GLY A 46 -0.11 -17.41 -16.50
CA GLY A 46 0.02 -18.27 -15.34
C GLY A 46 -0.68 -17.76 -14.07
N THR A 47 -0.21 -18.29 -12.93
CA THR A 47 -0.71 -17.92 -11.61
C THR A 47 -0.32 -16.50 -11.23
N TRP A 48 -1.05 -15.89 -10.30
CA TRP A 48 -0.73 -14.55 -9.82
C TRP A 48 0.66 -14.46 -9.17
N GLU A 49 1.15 -15.56 -8.59
CA GLU A 49 2.47 -15.65 -7.97
C GLU A 49 3.57 -15.71 -9.03
N ASP A 50 3.45 -16.64 -9.98
CA ASP A 50 4.47 -16.87 -11.01
C ASP A 50 4.64 -15.68 -11.95
N GLU A 51 3.54 -15.01 -12.29
CA GLU A 51 3.52 -13.88 -13.23
C GLU A 51 3.67 -12.52 -12.54
N GLY A 52 3.71 -12.51 -11.20
CA GLY A 52 3.90 -11.28 -10.45
C GLY A 52 2.72 -10.32 -10.52
N PHE A 53 1.48 -10.82 -10.48
CA PHE A 53 0.25 -10.02 -10.45
C PHE A 53 -0.04 -9.46 -9.05
N TYR A 54 0.99 -8.97 -8.38
CA TYR A 54 0.93 -8.47 -7.02
C TYR A 54 1.89 -7.30 -6.82
N PHE A 55 1.61 -6.53 -5.77
CA PHE A 55 2.59 -5.63 -5.18
C PHE A 55 2.43 -5.56 -3.66
N GLU A 56 3.53 -5.25 -3.03
CA GLU A 56 3.61 -4.88 -1.63
C GLU A 56 4.03 -3.43 -1.51
N TRP A 57 3.29 -2.66 -0.72
CA TRP A 57 3.47 -1.23 -0.57
C TRP A 57 3.66 -0.88 0.91
N ASP A 58 4.84 -0.40 1.28
CA ASP A 58 5.11 0.27 2.54
C ASP A 58 4.82 1.76 2.39
N LEU A 59 3.92 2.28 3.23
CA LEU A 59 3.55 3.69 3.27
C LEU A 59 4.59 4.57 3.98
N GLY A 60 5.63 3.96 4.57
CA GLY A 60 6.71 4.61 5.31
C GLY A 60 6.37 4.87 6.77
N THR A 61 5.08 4.94 7.11
CA THR A 61 4.59 5.17 8.47
C THR A 61 3.19 4.57 8.64
N VAL A 62 2.69 4.49 9.88
CA VAL A 62 1.36 3.95 10.17
C VAL A 62 0.30 5.04 10.05
N TYR A 63 -0.72 4.82 9.22
CA TYR A 63 -1.87 5.70 9.07
C TYR A 63 -3.16 5.09 9.61
N TRP A 64 -4.11 5.93 10.04
CA TRP A 64 -5.50 5.52 10.09
C TRP A 64 -6.06 5.59 8.67
N LEU A 65 -6.49 4.46 8.14
CA LEU A 65 -7.03 4.32 6.80
C LEU A 65 -8.45 3.76 6.90
N ASP A 66 -9.39 4.36 6.17
CA ASP A 66 -10.80 3.93 6.11
C ASP A 66 -11.34 3.84 4.67
N ARG A 67 -10.56 4.30 3.69
CA ARG A 67 -10.98 4.29 2.29
C ARG A 67 -9.83 4.09 1.32
N MET A 68 -10.09 3.28 0.31
CA MET A 68 -9.19 3.00 -0.81
C MET A 68 -9.95 3.16 -2.12
N ILE A 69 -9.40 3.89 -3.07
CA ILE A 69 -9.97 4.02 -4.41
C ILE A 69 -8.97 3.42 -5.39
N ILE A 70 -9.37 2.33 -6.05
CA ILE A 70 -8.54 1.63 -7.05
C ILE A 70 -9.15 1.86 -8.42
N GLN A 71 -8.38 2.43 -9.33
CA GLN A 71 -8.75 2.65 -10.71
C GLN A 71 -7.99 1.69 -11.64
N TYR A 72 -8.74 0.98 -12.47
CA TYR A 72 -8.22 0.15 -13.54
C TYR A 72 -8.47 0.77 -14.91
N GLY A 73 -7.62 0.38 -15.86
CA GLY A 73 -7.78 0.65 -17.28
C GLY A 73 -7.62 -0.62 -18.11
N HIS A 74 -7.58 -0.45 -19.42
CA HIS A 74 -7.18 -1.47 -20.37
C HIS A 74 -6.73 -0.79 -21.68
N PRO A 75 -5.70 -1.30 -22.39
CA PRO A 75 -5.22 -0.64 -23.59
C PRO A 75 -6.28 -0.52 -24.70
N TRP A 76 -7.23 -1.45 -24.74
CA TRP A 76 -8.22 -1.58 -25.82
C TRP A 76 -9.68 -1.50 -25.35
N GLY A 77 -9.95 -0.96 -24.16
CA GLY A 77 -11.32 -0.71 -23.71
C GLY A 77 -11.57 -1.05 -22.25
N ARG A 78 -12.29 -2.15 -21.99
CA ARG A 78 -12.75 -2.52 -20.64
C ARG A 78 -11.67 -3.25 -19.85
N PRO A 79 -11.49 -2.97 -18.54
CA PRO A 79 -10.60 -3.72 -17.67
C PRO A 79 -10.90 -5.21 -17.68
N SER A 80 -9.86 -6.04 -17.69
CA SER A 80 -9.96 -7.50 -17.61
C SER A 80 -9.75 -8.02 -16.18
N VAL A 81 -10.15 -7.23 -15.18
CA VAL A 81 -9.94 -7.58 -13.76
C VAL A 81 -10.98 -8.63 -13.36
N GLY A 82 -10.51 -9.83 -13.01
CA GLY A 82 -11.36 -10.94 -12.57
C GLY A 82 -11.76 -10.79 -11.10
N GLU A 83 -10.87 -11.19 -10.20
CA GLU A 83 -11.00 -10.89 -8.77
C GLU A 83 -9.65 -10.40 -8.24
N PHE A 84 -9.68 -9.60 -7.18
CA PHE A 84 -8.48 -9.15 -6.50
C PHE A 84 -8.68 -9.11 -4.99
N VAL A 85 -7.57 -9.22 -4.28
CA VAL A 85 -7.51 -9.24 -2.82
C VAL A 85 -6.63 -8.09 -2.35
N VAL A 86 -7.11 -7.40 -1.32
CA VAL A 86 -6.33 -6.41 -0.59
C VAL A 86 -6.15 -6.90 0.84
N SER A 87 -4.91 -6.88 1.33
CA SER A 87 -4.56 -7.14 2.72
C SER A 87 -3.77 -5.98 3.29
N THR A 88 -3.88 -5.75 4.59
CA THR A 88 -3.20 -4.64 5.28
C THR A 88 -2.48 -5.13 6.53
N SER A 89 -1.36 -4.49 6.88
CA SER A 89 -0.67 -4.70 8.15
C SER A 89 -0.26 -3.36 8.77
N ALA A 90 -0.23 -3.30 10.10
CA ALA A 90 0.33 -2.16 10.84
C ALA A 90 1.86 -2.23 11.00
N GLY A 91 2.51 -3.32 10.55
CA GLY A 91 3.98 -3.49 10.61
C GLY A 91 4.48 -4.49 11.66
N ALA A 92 3.58 -5.07 12.45
CA ALA A 92 3.96 -6.17 13.35
C ALA A 92 4.48 -7.37 12.54
N SER A 93 5.65 -7.87 12.88
CA SER A 93 6.24 -9.04 12.22
C SER A 93 5.70 -10.34 12.82
N VAL A 94 5.45 -11.34 11.97
CA VAL A 94 5.17 -12.72 12.36
C VAL A 94 6.43 -13.58 12.21
N GLY A 95 6.73 -14.38 13.23
CA GLY A 95 7.91 -15.27 13.23
C GLY A 95 7.76 -16.44 12.26
N GLY A 96 8.87 -16.83 11.60
CA GLY A 96 8.96 -17.98 10.70
C GLY A 96 10.00 -17.76 9.58
N LEU A 97 10.64 -18.83 9.09
CA LEU A 97 11.51 -18.80 7.92
C LEU A 97 10.64 -18.73 6.65
N THR A 98 10.95 -17.80 5.74
CA THR A 98 10.10 -17.50 4.58
C THR A 98 10.95 -17.34 3.31
N ILE A 99 11.73 -18.36 2.99
CA ILE A 99 12.67 -18.27 1.86
C ILE A 99 11.95 -18.12 0.50
N ASP A 100 10.64 -18.41 0.45
CA ASP A 100 9.81 -18.41 -0.77
C ASP A 100 8.51 -17.59 -0.65
N ARG A 101 8.38 -16.62 0.28
CA ARG A 101 7.14 -15.84 0.36
C ARG A 101 7.14 -14.67 -0.63
N VAL A 102 6.13 -14.67 -1.49
CA VAL A 102 5.72 -13.52 -2.32
C VAL A 102 5.47 -12.25 -1.48
N ARG A 103 4.99 -12.42 -0.24
CA ARG A 103 4.67 -11.38 0.74
C ARG A 103 5.66 -11.37 1.91
N SER A 104 6.04 -10.19 2.40
CA SER A 104 6.91 -10.03 3.56
C SER A 104 6.29 -10.61 4.85
N ASN A 105 7.11 -10.83 5.87
CA ASN A 105 6.72 -11.46 7.14
C ASN A 105 5.91 -10.55 8.08
N PHE A 106 5.13 -9.61 7.56
CA PHE A 106 4.21 -8.83 8.39
C PHE A 106 2.91 -9.59 8.68
N ASP A 107 2.26 -9.25 9.79
CA ASP A 107 0.93 -9.74 10.13
C ASP A 107 -0.11 -9.06 9.23
N TYR A 108 -0.28 -9.61 8.02
CA TYR A 108 -1.28 -9.12 7.08
C TYR A 108 -2.63 -9.73 7.34
N GLN A 109 -3.63 -8.87 7.50
CA GLN A 109 -5.03 -9.26 7.57
C GLN A 109 -5.72 -8.89 6.26
N GLN A 110 -6.50 -9.82 5.70
CA GLN A 110 -7.30 -9.54 4.52
C GLN A 110 -8.29 -8.41 4.84
N LEU A 111 -8.25 -7.34 4.04
CA LEU A 111 -9.21 -6.27 4.07
C LEU A 111 -10.46 -6.67 3.27
N THR A 112 -10.26 -7.11 2.03
CA THR A 112 -11.37 -7.46 1.14
C THR A 112 -10.91 -8.42 0.04
N LEU A 113 -11.87 -9.19 -0.47
CA LEU A 113 -11.81 -9.86 -1.76
C LEU A 113 -12.91 -9.23 -2.61
N VAL A 114 -12.55 -8.72 -3.78
CA VAL A 114 -13.48 -8.07 -4.70
C VAL A 114 -13.68 -8.94 -5.92
N ASP A 115 -14.92 -9.34 -6.15
CA ASP A 115 -15.35 -9.92 -7.42
C ASP A 115 -15.63 -8.80 -8.43
N ALA A 116 -14.76 -8.68 -9.43
CA ALA A 116 -14.82 -7.67 -10.48
C ALA A 116 -15.46 -8.18 -11.79
N LYS A 117 -15.87 -9.46 -11.85
CA LYS A 117 -16.55 -10.09 -12.99
C LYS A 117 -17.96 -9.56 -13.30
N PRO A 118 -18.78 -9.11 -12.32
CA PRO A 118 -20.17 -8.72 -12.61
C PRO A 118 -20.30 -7.58 -13.62
N SER A 119 -21.36 -7.65 -14.44
CA SER A 119 -21.74 -6.60 -15.39
C SER A 119 -22.65 -5.55 -14.72
N PRO A 120 -22.43 -4.24 -14.92
CA PRO A 120 -21.41 -3.65 -15.78
C PRO A 120 -19.99 -3.69 -15.17
N VAL A 121 -18.99 -3.97 -16.02
CA VAL A 121 -17.58 -3.88 -15.66
C VAL A 121 -17.27 -2.50 -15.10
N ARG A 122 -16.61 -2.45 -13.94
CA ARG A 122 -16.24 -1.23 -13.25
C ARG A 122 -14.80 -0.86 -13.55
N PHE A 123 -14.55 0.44 -13.69
CA PHE A 123 -13.21 0.99 -13.80
C PHE A 123 -12.67 1.48 -12.45
N ILE A 124 -13.57 1.78 -11.52
CA ILE A 124 -13.23 2.34 -10.20
C ILE A 124 -13.88 1.47 -9.13
N TYR A 125 -13.08 1.10 -8.15
CA TYR A 125 -13.50 0.40 -6.94
C TYR A 125 -13.27 1.31 -5.75
N ASP A 126 -14.35 1.80 -5.17
CA ASP A 126 -14.35 2.62 -3.97
C ASP A 126 -14.62 1.71 -2.76
N LEU A 127 -13.56 1.41 -2.02
CA LEU A 127 -13.57 0.50 -0.89
C LEU A 127 -13.59 1.33 0.39
N MET A 128 -14.75 1.38 1.04
CA MET A 128 -14.93 2.02 2.35
C MET A 128 -15.03 0.95 3.45
N PHE A 129 -14.35 1.16 4.57
CA PHE A 129 -14.25 0.20 5.66
C PHE A 129 -14.03 0.91 7.01
N PRO A 130 -14.25 0.23 8.16
CA PRO A 130 -13.95 0.82 9.46
C PRO A 130 -12.47 1.25 9.57
N PRO A 131 -12.15 2.41 10.18
CA PRO A 131 -10.78 2.88 10.32
C PRO A 131 -9.84 1.83 10.91
N ARG A 132 -8.67 1.65 10.28
CA ARG A 132 -7.64 0.69 10.70
C ARG A 132 -6.24 1.29 10.60
N LYS A 133 -5.36 0.85 11.49
CA LYS A 133 -3.93 1.15 11.41
C LYS A 133 -3.31 0.39 10.24
N VAL A 134 -2.72 1.11 9.29
CA VAL A 134 -2.09 0.54 8.08
C VAL A 134 -0.75 1.21 7.83
N ARG A 135 0.30 0.40 7.71
CA ARG A 135 1.60 0.78 7.17
C ARG A 135 1.91 0.02 5.88
N HIS A 136 1.57 -1.26 5.84
CA HIS A 136 1.80 -2.08 4.67
C HIS A 136 0.48 -2.50 4.02
N ILE A 137 0.44 -2.41 2.69
CA ILE A 137 -0.64 -2.92 1.85
C ILE A 137 -0.04 -4.03 0.99
N PHE A 138 -0.76 -5.13 0.86
CA PHE A 138 -0.48 -6.14 -0.13
C PHE A 138 -1.70 -6.33 -1.01
N TYR A 139 -1.49 -6.15 -2.30
CA TYR A 139 -2.50 -6.36 -3.34
C TYR A 139 -2.07 -7.54 -4.21
N HIS A 140 -3.03 -8.37 -4.59
CA HIS A 140 -2.84 -9.31 -5.68
C HIS A 140 -4.14 -9.58 -6.43
N ASN A 141 -4.02 -9.89 -7.72
CA ASN A 141 -5.08 -10.56 -8.46
C ASN A 141 -5.20 -12.01 -8.01
N THR A 142 -6.37 -12.60 -8.22
CA THR A 142 -6.54 -14.06 -8.15
C THR A 142 -6.06 -14.71 -9.45
N ASP A 143 -5.86 -16.02 -9.43
CA ASP A 143 -5.53 -16.75 -10.64
C ASP A 143 -6.60 -16.54 -11.73
N PRO A 144 -6.19 -16.43 -13.00
CA PRO A 144 -7.13 -16.36 -14.10
C PRO A 144 -8.11 -17.54 -14.05
N THR A 145 -9.41 -17.24 -14.20
CA THR A 145 -10.45 -18.29 -14.15
C THR A 145 -10.41 -19.25 -15.34
N VAL A 146 -9.70 -18.85 -16.41
CA VAL A 146 -9.48 -19.65 -17.61
C VAL A 146 -7.99 -19.93 -17.68
N GLU A 147 -7.63 -21.21 -17.67
CA GLU A 147 -6.24 -21.67 -17.81
C GLU A 147 -5.64 -21.13 -19.11
N ASP A 148 -4.39 -20.67 -19.03
CA ASP A 148 -3.63 -20.05 -20.12
C ASP A 148 -4.26 -18.79 -20.76
N ALA A 149 -5.30 -18.23 -20.16
CA ALA A 149 -5.87 -16.98 -20.65
C ALA A 149 -4.91 -15.83 -20.39
N TRP A 150 -4.59 -15.10 -21.46
CA TRP A 150 -3.77 -13.90 -21.36
C TRP A 150 -4.55 -12.79 -20.64
N VAL A 151 -4.06 -12.36 -19.48
CA VAL A 151 -4.67 -11.28 -18.67
C VAL A 151 -3.89 -9.97 -18.77
N TRP A 152 -4.61 -8.85 -18.61
CA TRP A 152 -4.06 -7.49 -18.61
C TRP A 152 -4.57 -6.70 -17.40
N TYR A 153 -3.86 -6.79 -16.29
CA TYR A 153 -4.15 -6.00 -15.09
C TYR A 153 -3.44 -4.66 -15.17
N MET A 154 -4.15 -3.66 -15.71
CA MET A 154 -3.68 -2.27 -15.80
C MET A 154 -4.29 -1.45 -14.68
N MET A 155 -3.49 -1.11 -13.68
CA MET A 155 -3.87 -0.20 -12.59
C MET A 155 -3.38 1.21 -12.93
N LEU A 156 -4.31 2.16 -12.98
CA LEU A 156 -4.03 3.56 -13.26
C LEU A 156 -3.74 4.34 -11.98
N GLU A 157 -4.53 4.14 -10.93
CA GLU A 157 -4.39 4.87 -9.67
C GLU A 157 -4.88 4.01 -8.50
N TYR A 158 -4.24 4.19 -7.35
CA TYR A 158 -4.59 3.62 -6.06
C TYR A 158 -4.46 4.72 -5.00
N ALA A 159 -5.56 5.45 -4.81
CA ALA A 159 -5.63 6.50 -3.83
C ALA A 159 -6.04 5.95 -2.45
N LEU A 160 -5.43 6.52 -1.41
CA LEU A 160 -5.58 6.09 -0.02
C LEU A 160 -6.08 7.27 0.81
N TYR A 161 -7.14 7.08 1.59
CA TYR A 161 -7.72 8.12 2.42
C TYR A 161 -8.05 7.60 3.81
N GLY A 162 -7.94 8.50 4.78
CA GLY A 162 -8.39 8.27 6.14
C GLY A 162 -8.52 9.57 6.92
N GLU A 163 -9.26 9.50 8.02
CA GLU A 163 -9.43 10.65 8.90
C GLU A 163 -8.17 10.95 9.74
N GLY A 164 -7.63 12.16 9.61
CA GLY A 164 -6.72 12.75 10.58
C GLY A 164 -5.22 12.69 10.25
N TYR A 165 -4.41 12.59 11.30
CA TYR A 165 -2.94 12.63 11.27
C TYR A 165 -2.37 11.21 11.28
N VAL A 166 -1.06 11.07 11.02
CA VAL A 166 -0.33 9.79 11.13
C VAL A 166 -0.65 9.11 12.46
N ALA A 167 -0.99 7.82 12.44
CA ALA A 167 -1.41 7.07 13.63
C ALA A 167 -0.26 6.77 14.60
N GLU A 168 0.95 6.65 14.06
CA GLU A 168 2.18 6.39 14.80
C GLU A 168 3.38 6.79 13.92
N VAL A 169 4.34 7.49 14.50
CA VAL A 169 5.60 7.88 13.85
C VAL A 169 6.74 7.38 14.74
N GLU A 170 7.60 6.55 14.19
CA GLU A 170 8.86 6.16 14.82
C GLU A 170 10.00 6.96 14.18
N MET A 171 10.81 7.64 15.00
CA MET A 171 11.98 8.38 14.56
C MET A 171 13.21 7.80 15.24
N MET A 172 14.13 7.27 14.44
CA MET A 172 15.42 6.79 14.92
C MET A 172 16.52 7.73 14.43
N SER A 173 17.32 8.28 15.35
CA SER A 173 18.52 9.00 14.95
C SER A 173 19.62 8.02 14.57
N ASP A 174 20.49 8.42 13.64
CA ASP A 174 21.76 7.74 13.43
C ASP A 174 22.64 7.79 14.70
N PHE A 175 23.75 7.06 14.68
CA PHE A 175 24.74 7.15 15.73
C PHE A 175 25.30 8.58 15.82
N ILE A 176 25.07 9.23 16.95
CA ILE A 176 25.64 10.55 17.26
C ILE A 176 26.85 10.33 18.16
N ASP A 177 28.05 10.54 17.62
CA ASP A 177 29.25 10.62 18.47
C ASP A 177 29.22 11.94 19.25
N LEU A 178 28.93 11.84 20.55
CA LEU A 178 28.86 12.99 21.44
C LEU A 178 30.26 13.44 21.92
N GLY A 179 31.33 12.69 21.60
CA GLY A 179 32.70 12.96 22.00
C GLY A 179 32.92 12.88 23.52
N GLY A 180 33.69 11.90 23.98
CA GLY A 180 34.07 11.78 25.41
C GLY A 180 32.86 11.65 26.35
N THR A 181 32.92 12.29 27.52
CA THR A 181 31.86 12.22 28.55
C THR A 181 30.76 13.26 28.31
N SER A 182 29.94 13.04 27.29
CA SER A 182 28.84 13.92 26.91
C SER A 182 27.48 13.22 27.09
N SER A 183 26.44 13.98 27.43
CA SER A 183 25.07 13.46 27.57
C SER A 183 24.04 14.33 26.84
N VAL A 184 23.02 13.68 26.28
CA VAL A 184 21.87 14.38 25.68
C VAL A 184 21.06 15.03 26.79
N ARG A 185 21.02 16.37 26.81
CA ARG A 185 20.30 17.13 27.84
C ARG A 185 18.91 17.59 27.44
N ARG A 186 18.63 17.64 26.13
CA ARG A 186 17.36 18.12 25.59
C ARG A 186 17.13 17.54 24.21
N LEU A 187 15.94 16.98 24.01
CA LEU A 187 15.38 16.66 22.72
C LEU A 187 14.28 17.69 22.44
N THR A 188 14.28 18.30 21.26
CA THR A 188 13.22 19.21 20.81
C THR A 188 12.76 18.76 19.44
N TRP A 189 11.45 18.68 19.26
CA TRP A 189 10.81 18.46 17.98
C TRP A 189 9.69 19.49 17.82
N ASP A 190 9.35 19.79 16.57
CA ASP A 190 8.20 20.60 16.23
C ASP A 190 7.18 19.68 15.54
N ALA A 191 6.04 19.47 16.19
CA ALA A 191 4.97 18.63 15.68
C ALA A 191 3.61 19.14 16.18
N GLY A 192 2.61 19.12 15.29
CA GLY A 192 1.22 19.23 15.71
C GLY A 192 0.83 17.95 16.46
N LEU A 193 0.48 18.07 17.74
CA LEU A 193 0.08 16.94 18.59
C LEU A 193 -1.42 17.05 18.93
N PRO A 194 -2.31 16.42 18.13
CA PRO A 194 -3.73 16.37 18.45
C PRO A 194 -4.00 15.77 19.84
N PRO A 195 -5.16 16.08 20.46
CA PRO A 195 -5.54 15.45 21.73
C PRO A 195 -5.44 13.93 21.68
N GLY A 196 -4.82 13.33 22.70
CA GLY A 196 -4.58 11.88 22.76
C GLY A 196 -3.26 11.42 22.13
N THR A 197 -2.47 12.32 21.53
CA THR A 197 -1.11 12.01 21.08
C THR A 197 -0.15 11.99 22.27
N TYR A 198 0.68 10.95 22.38
CA TYR A 198 1.76 10.86 23.36
C TYR A 198 3.08 10.64 22.64
N VAL A 199 4.16 11.11 23.26
CA VAL A 199 5.53 10.91 22.78
C VAL A 199 6.24 10.02 23.80
N GLU A 200 6.83 8.94 23.31
CA GLU A 200 7.63 8.02 24.10
C GLU A 200 9.08 8.06 23.60
N ILE A 201 10.04 8.11 24.53
CA ILE A 201 11.47 8.04 24.24
C ILE A 201 11.95 6.70 24.79
N ARG A 202 12.59 5.89 23.94
CA ARG A 202 13.12 4.56 24.28
C ARG A 202 14.62 4.49 24.04
#